data_AF-A0A1I6ILH6-F1
#
_entry.id   AF-A0A1I6ILH6-F1
#
_cell.length_a   1.000
_cell.length_b   1.000
_cell.length_c   1.000
_cell.angle_alpha   90.00
_cell.angle_beta   90.00
_cell.angle_gamma   90.00
#
_symmetry.space_group_name_H-M   'P 1'
#
loop_
_entity.id
_entity.type
_entity.pdbx_description
1 polymer ?
#
loop_
_entity_poly.entity_id
_entity_poly.type
_entity_poly.pdbx_seq_one_letter_code
_entity_poly.pdbx_strand_id
1 'polypeptide(L)'
;MPRTSRPTPAELAPGWPDAPSADVAGEAARRFAIRLRAAIGDRSIRAAARDAGLSHAALLGYLNGSTWPDLYAISRLQAALGQRLTE
;
A
#
# COMPACT_ATOMS: atom_id res chain seq x y z
N MET A 1 -5.77 20.93 21.92
CA MET A 1 -4.55 20.76 21.09
C MET A 1 -4.94 19.96 19.86
N PRO A 2 -4.71 20.42 18.62
CA PRO A 2 -5.00 19.61 17.45
C PRO A 2 -4.08 18.38 17.49
N ARG A 3 -4.66 17.19 17.34
CA ARG A 3 -3.89 15.95 17.19
C ARG A 3 -3.03 16.10 15.95
N THR A 4 -1.71 16.04 16.07
CA THR A 4 -0.82 15.98 14.92
C THR A 4 -1.21 14.75 14.09
N SER A 5 -1.84 14.99 12.94
CA SER A 5 -2.20 13.90 12.04
C SER A 5 -0.89 13.31 11.51
N ARG A 6 -0.77 11.99 11.53
CA ARG A 6 0.41 11.33 10.97
C ARG A 6 0.47 11.67 9.47
N PRO A 7 1.65 12.05 8.93
CA PRO A 7 1.80 12.22 7.49
C PRO A 7 1.47 10.92 6.76
N THR A 8 0.96 11.07 5.55
CA THR A 8 0.67 9.98 4.64
C THR A 8 1.96 9.33 4.12
N PRO A 9 1.89 8.08 3.63
CA PRO A 9 3.04 7.44 2.99
C PRO A 9 3.68 8.27 1.87
N ALA A 10 2.87 8.90 1.01
CA ALA A 10 3.37 9.72 -0.09
C ALA A 10 4.07 11.01 0.39
N GLU A 11 3.63 11.60 1.50
CA GLU A 11 4.31 12.76 2.11
C GLU A 11 5.67 12.37 2.72
N LEU A 12 5.78 11.15 3.25
CA LEU A 12 7.03 10.63 3.80
C LEU A 12 8.00 10.12 2.73
N ALA A 13 7.57 9.99 1.48
CA ALA A 13 8.37 9.44 0.37
C ALA A 13 8.28 10.36 -0.86
N PRO A 14 9.12 11.40 -0.93
CA PRO A 14 9.18 12.28 -2.09
C PRO A 14 9.45 11.48 -3.37
N GLY A 15 8.58 11.61 -4.37
CA GLY A 15 8.64 10.82 -5.61
C GLY A 15 7.97 9.44 -5.51
N TRP A 16 7.05 9.26 -4.56
CA TRP A 16 6.27 8.05 -4.40
C TRP A 16 5.63 7.52 -5.72
N PRO A 17 5.61 6.20 -5.94
CA PRO A 17 6.41 5.18 -5.26
C PRO A 17 7.76 4.94 -5.95
N ASP A 18 8.09 5.72 -6.97
CA ASP A 18 9.18 5.44 -7.91
C ASP A 18 10.56 5.87 -7.39
N ALA A 19 10.62 6.74 -6.37
CA ALA A 19 11.87 7.16 -5.72
C ALA A 19 11.98 6.63 -4.26
N PRO A 20 13.17 6.18 -3.81
CA PRO A 20 13.39 5.76 -2.41
C PRO A 20 13.10 6.87 -1.40
N SER A 21 12.61 6.49 -0.21
CA SER A 21 12.45 7.40 0.92
C SER A 21 13.58 7.27 1.94
N ALA A 22 13.95 8.39 2.57
CA ALA A 22 14.84 8.41 3.73
C ALA A 22 14.12 8.08 5.05
N ASP A 23 12.78 8.18 5.09
CA ASP A 23 11.97 7.80 6.24
C ASP A 23 11.74 6.29 6.26
N VAL A 24 11.94 5.66 7.42
CA VAL A 24 11.83 4.20 7.56
C VAL A 24 10.40 3.70 7.28
N ALA A 25 9.39 4.42 7.77
CA ALA A 25 8.00 4.03 7.59
C ALA A 25 7.53 4.34 6.15
N GLY A 26 7.93 5.49 5.60
CA GLY A 26 7.71 5.87 4.22
C GLY A 26 8.30 4.87 3.23
N GLU A 27 9.55 4.43 3.45
CA GLU A 27 10.21 3.44 2.60
C GLU A 27 9.55 2.06 2.71
N ALA A 28 9.14 1.63 3.90
CA ALA A 28 8.38 0.39 4.08
C ALA A 28 7.05 0.42 3.31
N ALA A 29 6.30 1.52 3.41
CA ALA A 29 5.05 1.70 2.68
C ALA A 29 5.28 1.78 1.16
N ARG A 30 6.33 2.46 0.70
CA ARG A 30 6.70 2.55 -0.71
C ARG A 30 6.99 1.18 -1.30
N ARG A 31 7.82 0.41 -0.61
CA ARG A 31 8.17 -0.97 -1.00
C ARG A 31 6.96 -1.89 -1.01
N PHE A 32 6.04 -1.73 -0.06
CA PHE A 32 4.75 -2.42 -0.07
C PHE A 32 3.96 -2.07 -1.33
N ALA A 33 3.84 -0.78 -1.68
CA ALA A 33 3.08 -0.34 -2.85
C ALA A 33 3.67 -0.86 -4.17
N ILE A 34 5.00 -0.91 -4.29
CA ILE A 34 5.68 -1.53 -5.46
C ILE A 34 5.35 -3.01 -5.56
N ARG A 35 5.51 -3.76 -4.47
CA ARG A 35 5.18 -5.20 -4.45
C ARG A 35 3.72 -5.42 -4.76
N LEU A 36 2.83 -4.57 -4.25
CA LEU A 36 1.40 -4.64 -4.52
C LEU A 36 1.09 -4.40 -6.00
N ARG A 37 1.70 -3.39 -6.64
CA ARG A 37 1.56 -3.15 -8.09
C ARG A 37 2.01 -4.37 -8.90
N ALA A 38 3.17 -4.93 -8.57
CA ALA A 38 3.70 -6.12 -9.21
C ALA A 38 2.79 -7.34 -8.99
N ALA A 39 2.28 -7.54 -7.78
CA ALA A 39 1.40 -8.65 -7.44
C ALA A 39 0.04 -8.57 -8.13
N ILE A 40 -0.52 -7.37 -8.30
CA ILE A 40 -1.75 -7.16 -9.06
C ILE A 40 -1.52 -7.54 -10.54
N GLY A 41 -0.40 -7.10 -11.13
CA GLY A 41 -0.06 -7.36 -12.53
C GLY A 41 -1.15 -6.83 -13.47
N ASP A 42 -1.58 -7.65 -14.42
CA ASP A 42 -2.62 -7.29 -15.40
C ASP A 42 -4.06 -7.39 -14.85
N ARG A 43 -4.22 -7.82 -13.59
CA ARG A 43 -5.54 -7.91 -12.96
C ARG A 43 -6.08 -6.51 -12.70
N SER A 44 -7.41 -6.37 -12.77
CA SER A 44 -8.03 -5.13 -12.31
C SER A 44 -7.84 -4.95 -10.80
N ILE A 45 -7.55 -3.71 -10.37
CA ILE A 45 -7.45 -3.34 -8.95
C ILE A 45 -8.75 -3.71 -8.20
N ARG A 46 -9.91 -3.61 -8.86
CA ARG A 46 -11.20 -4.01 -8.27
C ARG A 46 -11.29 -5.51 -8.00
N ALA A 47 -10.80 -6.34 -8.92
CA ALA A 47 -10.78 -7.79 -8.72
C ALA A 47 -9.83 -8.15 -7.57
N ALA A 48 -8.61 -7.62 -7.58
CA ALA A 48 -7.64 -7.83 -6.49
C ALA A 48 -8.18 -7.42 -5.12
N ALA A 49 -8.87 -6.27 -5.03
CA ALA A 49 -9.51 -5.83 -3.79
C ALA A 49 -10.62 -6.79 -3.34
N ARG A 50 -11.48 -7.22 -4.28
CA ARG A 50 -12.58 -8.16 -4.02
C ARG A 50 -12.05 -9.50 -3.51
N ASP A 51 -11.03 -10.05 -4.15
CA ASP A 51 -10.43 -11.33 -3.77
C ASP A 51 -9.80 -11.26 -2.37
N ALA A 52 -9.23 -10.10 -2.01
CA ALA A 52 -8.73 -9.81 -0.68
C ALA A 52 -9.86 -9.50 0.34
N GLY A 53 -11.11 -9.30 -0.08
CA GLY A 53 -12.20 -8.84 0.78
C GLY A 53 -12.00 -7.42 1.30
N LEU A 54 -11.33 -6.56 0.51
CA LEU A 54 -11.07 -5.16 0.82
C LEU A 54 -11.88 -4.25 -0.11
N SER A 55 -12.04 -2.99 0.29
CA SER A 55 -12.66 -2.00 -0.59
C SER A 55 -11.69 -1.58 -1.70
N HIS A 56 -12.23 -1.33 -2.89
CA HIS A 56 -11.45 -0.80 -4.01
C HIS A 56 -10.79 0.54 -3.66
N ALA A 57 -11.49 1.40 -2.89
CA ALA A 57 -10.97 2.69 -2.44
C ALA A 57 -9.77 2.54 -1.50
N ALA A 58 -9.79 1.55 -0.58
CA ALA A 58 -8.64 1.27 0.27
C ALA A 58 -7.43 0.85 -0.57
N LEU A 59 -7.63 -0.05 -1.54
CA LEU A 59 -6.53 -0.52 -2.39
C LEU A 59 -5.93 0.60 -3.24
N LEU A 60 -6.76 1.48 -3.80
CA LEU A 60 -6.29 2.70 -4.48
C LEU A 60 -5.53 3.63 -3.53
N GLY A 61 -6.03 3.81 -2.30
CA GLY A 61 -5.40 4.60 -1.25
C GLY A 61 -4.03 4.06 -0.81
N TYR A 62 -3.80 2.76 -0.94
CA TYR A 62 -2.49 2.19 -0.68
C TYR A 62 -1.54 2.37 -1.86
N LEU A 63 -2.05 2.28 -3.10
CA LEU A 63 -1.26 2.42 -4.32
C LEU A 63 -0.84 3.87 -4.61
N ASN A 64 -1.65 4.84 -4.21
CA ASN A 64 -1.36 6.27 -4.33
C ASN A 64 -0.58 6.83 -3.12
N GLY A 65 -0.43 6.03 -2.05
CA GLY A 65 0.24 6.46 -0.83
C GLY A 65 -0.55 7.46 0.02
N SER A 66 -1.87 7.57 -0.15
CA SER A 66 -2.74 8.45 0.65
C SER A 66 -3.18 7.79 1.97
N THR A 67 -3.11 6.46 2.05
CA THR A 67 -3.59 5.68 3.19
C THR A 67 -2.55 4.67 3.64
N TRP A 68 -2.41 4.50 4.95
CA TRP A 68 -1.59 3.44 5.52
C TRP A 68 -2.30 2.09 5.42
N PRO A 69 -1.68 1.06 4.81
CA PRO A 69 -2.16 -0.30 4.97
C PRO A 69 -1.90 -0.76 6.40
N ASP A 70 -2.87 -1.46 6.98
CA ASP A 70 -2.71 -2.12 8.27
C ASP A 70 -2.35 -3.60 8.09
N LEU A 71 -2.01 -4.27 9.20
CA LEU A 71 -1.60 -5.67 9.16
C LEU A 71 -2.72 -6.60 8.66
N TYR A 72 -3.99 -6.25 8.89
CA TYR A 72 -5.13 -7.00 8.41
C TYR A 72 -5.22 -6.94 6.89
N ALA A 73 -5.18 -5.74 6.31
CA ALA A 73 -5.21 -5.51 4.88
C ALA A 73 -4.01 -6.16 4.18
N ILE A 74 -2.80 -6.03 4.74
CA ILE A 74 -1.59 -6.66 4.22
C ILE A 74 -1.77 -8.18 4.16
N SER A 75 -2.19 -8.80 5.27
CA SER A 75 -2.35 -10.26 5.35
C SER A 75 -3.40 -10.78 4.36
N ARG A 76 -4.53 -10.07 4.22
CA ARG A 76 -5.59 -10.41 3.26
C ARG A 76 -5.11 -10.31 1.81
N LEU A 77 -4.36 -9.26 1.48
CA LEU A 77 -3.78 -9.08 0.14
C LEU A 77 -2.77 -10.18 -0.18
N GLN A 78 -1.89 -10.53 0.75
CA GLN A 78 -0.92 -11.61 0.54
C GLN A 78 -1.62 -12.95 0.27
N ALA A 79 -2.65 -13.27 1.06
CA ALA A 79 -3.43 -14.49 0.88
C ALA A 79 -4.15 -14.53 -0.48
N ALA A 80 -4.77 -13.42 -0.88
CA ALA A 80 -5.52 -13.34 -2.14
C ALA A 80 -4.63 -13.28 -3.39
N LEU A 81 -3.47 -12.64 -3.31
CA LEU A 81 -2.56 -12.48 -4.44
C LEU A 81 -1.54 -13.61 -4.54
N GLY A 82 -1.41 -14.44 -3.51
CA GLY A 82 -0.42 -15.52 -3.45
C GLY A 82 1.03 -15.03 -3.42
N GLN A 83 1.24 -13.77 -2.98
CA GLN A 83 2.55 -13.11 -3.00
C GLN A 83 2.83 -12.44 -1.66
N ARG A 84 4.11 -12.42 -1.27
CA ARG A 84 4.57 -11.72 -0.07
C ARG A 84 4.74 -10.23 -0.36
N LEU A 85 4.16 -9.38 0.48
CA LEU A 85 4.17 -7.91 0.34
C LEU A 85 5.05 -7.24 1.39
N THR A 86 5.45 -7.98 2.44
CA THR A 86 6.37 -7.54 3.49
C THR A 86 7.65 -8.38 3.47
N GLU A 87 8.73 -7.74 3.02
CA GLU A 87 10.09 -8.32 2.83
C GLU A 87 10.27 -9.24 1.62
#